data_AF-A0A328U1J4-F1
#
_entry.id   AF-A0A328U1J4-F1
#
_cell.length_a   1.000
_cell.length_b   1.000
_cell.length_c   1.000
_cell.angle_alpha   90.00
_cell.angle_beta   90.00
_cell.angle_gamma   90.00
#
_symmetry.space_group_name_H-M   'P 1'
#
loop_
_entity.id
_entity.type
_entity.pdbx_description
1 polymer ?
#
loop_
_entity_poly.entity_id
_entity_poly.type
_entity_poly.pdbx_seq_one_letter_code
_entity_poly.pdbx_strand_id
1 'polypeptide(L)'
;MKAIRFKLASLLLALLLLLPLTHASAETFTYDFDRIDVVYASEFTMTASYAASDHWLTMLAGGPDKPIQVMYGVVHLYNGDRYTEEQFIKMTGEGGSERFLSNSIRNDYYDEAGTLKKQTSIQFWSGKKLDGTTVVKDFTEPLKSVTLVQSLSPQGQISGYQLQAQPLIYPGMPLDPFADYVSSYAYNPDSLQHTGEINGKEVEPQPDEPITENPKPDEPIIDQPAPEQPLPEPVKPAAEVTQP
;
A
#
# COMPACT_ATOMS: atom_id res chain seq x y z
N MET A 1 -65.18 10.66 11.86
CA MET A 1 -63.79 11.10 12.16
C MET A 1 -62.70 10.01 12.08
N LYS A 2 -63.01 8.70 12.22
CA LYS A 2 -61.97 7.64 12.12
C LYS A 2 -61.42 7.38 10.71
N ALA A 3 -62.23 7.57 9.66
CA ALA A 3 -61.82 7.27 8.27
C ALA A 3 -60.78 8.23 7.67
N ILE A 4 -60.70 9.47 8.18
CA ILE A 4 -59.75 10.48 7.68
C ILE A 4 -58.33 10.22 8.20
N ARG A 5 -58.19 9.63 9.40
CA ARG A 5 -56.89 9.32 10.00
C ARG A 5 -56.15 8.17 9.29
N PHE A 6 -56.88 7.22 8.70
CA PHE A 6 -56.27 6.13 7.93
C PHE A 6 -55.72 6.58 6.58
N LYS A 7 -56.42 7.48 5.87
CA LYS A 7 -55.95 7.99 4.57
C LYS A 7 -54.70 8.86 4.68
N LEU A 8 -54.56 9.62 5.77
CA LEU A 8 -53.37 10.43 6.03
C LEU A 8 -52.13 9.56 6.32
N ALA A 9 -52.29 8.46 7.05
CA ALA A 9 -51.20 7.53 7.35
C ALA A 9 -50.71 6.79 6.09
N SER A 10 -51.62 6.38 5.21
CA SER A 10 -51.26 5.75 3.93
C SER A 10 -50.56 6.71 2.97
N LEU A 11 -50.94 8.00 2.97
CA LEU A 11 -50.27 9.01 2.15
C LEU A 11 -48.85 9.30 2.66
N LEU A 12 -48.65 9.34 3.99
CA LEU A 12 -47.31 9.52 4.58
C LEU A 12 -46.39 8.33 4.30
N LEU A 13 -46.92 7.11 4.34
CA LEU A 13 -46.17 5.89 4.02
C LEU A 13 -45.81 5.82 2.52
N ALA A 14 -46.73 6.23 1.63
CA ALA A 14 -46.44 6.35 0.21
C ALA A 14 -45.40 7.45 -0.09
N LEU A 15 -45.42 8.56 0.66
CA LEU A 15 -44.41 9.62 0.55
C LEU A 15 -43.03 9.19 1.04
N LEU A 16 -42.97 8.35 2.09
CA LEU A 16 -41.73 7.74 2.59
C LEU A 16 -41.17 6.68 1.63
N LEU A 17 -42.02 5.98 0.87
CA LEU A 17 -41.61 5.04 -0.17
C LEU A 17 -41.24 5.72 -1.50
N LEU A 18 -41.53 7.01 -1.65
CA LEU A 18 -41.19 7.85 -2.81
C LEU A 18 -40.03 8.80 -2.55
N LEU A 19 -39.42 8.76 -1.36
CA LEU A 19 -38.09 9.33 -1.21
C LEU A 19 -37.17 8.53 -2.13
N PRO A 20 -36.59 9.13 -3.19
CA PRO A 20 -35.49 8.47 -3.85
C PRO A 20 -34.47 8.22 -2.76
N LEU A 21 -34.10 6.95 -2.57
CA LEU A 21 -32.81 6.61 -2.02
C LEU A 21 -31.82 7.32 -2.93
N THR A 22 -31.47 8.56 -2.57
CA THR A 22 -30.29 9.23 -3.08
C THR A 22 -29.15 8.38 -2.55
N HIS A 23 -28.87 7.30 -3.27
CA HIS A 23 -27.55 6.71 -3.28
C HIS A 23 -26.68 7.90 -3.63
N ALA A 24 -25.92 8.40 -2.65
CA ALA A 24 -24.82 9.26 -2.95
C ALA A 24 -24.02 8.47 -4.00
N SER A 25 -24.07 8.92 -5.25
CA SER A 25 -23.24 8.32 -6.30
C SER A 25 -21.85 8.32 -5.73
N ALA A 26 -21.24 7.14 -5.58
CA ALA A 26 -19.86 7.04 -5.13
C ALA A 26 -19.06 7.98 -6.04
N GLU A 27 -18.52 9.05 -5.46
CA GLU A 27 -17.88 10.09 -6.24
C GLU A 27 -16.57 9.50 -6.76
N THR A 28 -16.46 9.40 -8.08
CA THR A 28 -15.24 8.94 -8.74
C THR A 28 -14.31 10.14 -8.90
N PHE A 29 -13.08 10.03 -8.39
CA PHE A 29 -12.04 11.05 -8.57
C PHE A 29 -10.97 10.53 -9.51
N THR A 30 -10.53 11.34 -10.45
CA THR A 30 -9.48 10.97 -11.40
C THR A 30 -8.33 11.96 -11.33
N TYR A 31 -7.11 11.46 -11.47
CA TYR A 31 -5.88 12.24 -11.54
C TYR A 31 -5.07 11.78 -12.74
N ASP A 32 -4.93 12.63 -13.73
CA ASP A 32 -4.17 12.32 -14.94
C ASP A 32 -2.68 12.61 -14.74
N PHE A 33 -1.85 11.71 -15.25
CA PHE A 33 -0.39 11.85 -15.28
C PHE A 33 0.11 11.77 -16.73
N ASP A 34 1.23 12.43 -17.00
CA ASP A 34 1.83 12.48 -18.33
C ASP A 34 2.48 11.13 -18.71
N ARG A 35 3.06 10.48 -17.70
CA ARG A 35 3.81 9.23 -17.85
C ARG A 35 3.78 8.45 -16.55
N ILE A 36 3.84 7.12 -16.67
CA ILE A 36 4.06 6.21 -15.55
C ILE A 36 5.27 5.36 -15.87
N ASP A 37 6.25 5.38 -14.97
CA ASP A 37 7.42 4.52 -15.07
C ASP A 37 7.37 3.47 -13.96
N VAL A 38 7.55 2.19 -14.31
CA VAL A 38 7.74 1.12 -13.32
C VAL A 38 9.20 1.14 -12.89
N VAL A 39 9.43 1.39 -11.60
CA VAL A 39 10.78 1.50 -11.02
C VAL A 39 11.26 0.16 -10.52
N TYR A 40 10.32 -0.62 -10.00
CA TYR A 40 10.57 -1.93 -9.43
C TYR A 40 9.30 -2.75 -9.58
N ALA A 41 9.44 -4.01 -9.95
CA ALA A 41 8.44 -5.00 -9.64
C ALA A 41 9.10 -6.36 -9.34
N SER A 42 8.39 -7.15 -8.55
CA SER A 42 8.71 -8.53 -8.29
C SER A 42 7.44 -9.34 -8.37
N GLU A 43 7.59 -10.54 -8.90
CA GLU A 43 6.55 -11.51 -9.03
C GLU A 43 6.90 -12.74 -8.18
N PHE A 44 5.95 -13.20 -7.38
CA PHE A 44 6.13 -14.37 -6.51
C PHE A 44 4.80 -15.08 -6.27
N THR A 45 4.88 -16.39 -6.09
CA THR A 45 3.73 -17.23 -5.79
C THR A 45 3.47 -17.21 -4.28
N MET A 46 2.20 -17.08 -3.89
CA MET A 46 1.78 -17.20 -2.51
C MET A 46 0.78 -18.35 -2.35
N THR A 47 0.95 -19.11 -1.27
CA THR A 47 0.08 -20.23 -0.92
C THR A 47 -0.74 -19.87 0.32
N ALA A 48 -1.99 -20.29 0.36
CA ALA A 48 -2.87 -20.03 1.49
C ALA A 48 -2.29 -20.65 2.77
N SER A 49 -2.12 -19.81 3.80
CA SER A 49 -1.95 -20.27 5.19
C SER A 49 -3.32 -20.51 5.84
N TYR A 50 -4.30 -19.68 5.48
CA TYR A 50 -5.70 -19.81 5.84
C TYR A 50 -6.53 -19.06 4.80
N ALA A 51 -7.59 -19.68 4.27
CA ALA A 51 -8.44 -19.05 3.25
C ALA A 51 -9.91 -19.37 3.51
N ALA A 52 -10.71 -18.33 3.78
CA ALA A 52 -12.16 -18.47 3.91
C ALA A 52 -12.76 -18.77 2.52
N SER A 53 -13.54 -19.84 2.40
CA SER A 53 -13.97 -20.38 1.11
C SER A 53 -14.88 -19.45 0.29
N ASP A 54 -15.60 -18.55 0.96
CA ASP A 54 -16.50 -17.55 0.37
C ASP A 54 -15.85 -16.17 0.18
N HIS A 55 -14.57 -16.03 0.53
CA HIS A 55 -13.86 -14.76 0.39
C HIS A 55 -13.44 -14.48 -1.06
N TRP A 56 -13.45 -13.21 -1.45
CA TRP A 56 -13.17 -12.81 -2.84
C TRP A 56 -11.77 -13.19 -3.31
N LEU A 57 -10.76 -13.15 -2.42
CA LEU A 57 -9.39 -13.52 -2.78
C LEU A 57 -9.26 -15.03 -2.95
N THR A 58 -9.96 -15.81 -2.13
CA THR A 58 -10.06 -17.27 -2.27
C THR A 58 -10.75 -17.65 -3.58
N MET A 59 -11.83 -16.96 -3.94
CA MET A 59 -12.51 -17.14 -5.22
C MET A 59 -11.61 -16.76 -6.40
N LEU A 60 -10.83 -15.67 -6.29
CA LEU A 60 -9.84 -15.27 -7.28
C LEU A 60 -8.77 -16.36 -7.46
N ALA A 61 -8.30 -16.97 -6.38
CA ALA A 61 -7.35 -18.08 -6.44
C ALA A 61 -7.91 -19.32 -7.16
N GLY A 62 -9.24 -19.52 -7.12
CA GLY A 62 -9.92 -20.72 -7.60
C GLY A 62 -10.26 -21.73 -6.49
N GLY A 63 -10.12 -21.33 -5.22
CA GLY A 63 -10.41 -22.16 -4.05
C GLY A 63 -9.40 -21.98 -2.90
N PRO A 64 -9.70 -22.53 -1.71
CA PRO A 64 -8.90 -22.33 -0.50
C PRO A 64 -7.50 -22.95 -0.56
N ASP A 65 -7.31 -23.99 -1.38
CA ASP A 65 -6.02 -24.69 -1.52
C ASP A 65 -5.22 -24.23 -2.75
N LYS A 66 -5.69 -23.18 -3.43
CA LYS A 66 -5.07 -22.69 -4.67
C LYS A 66 -4.07 -21.57 -4.36
N PRO A 67 -2.89 -21.58 -5.02
CA PRO A 67 -1.96 -20.48 -4.93
C PRO A 67 -2.49 -19.26 -5.70
N ILE A 68 -1.93 -18.11 -5.38
CA ILE A 68 -2.08 -16.88 -6.16
C ILE A 68 -0.70 -16.42 -6.64
N GLN A 69 -0.65 -15.89 -7.86
CA GLN A 69 0.51 -15.17 -8.34
C GLN A 69 0.37 -13.70 -7.95
N VAL A 70 1.38 -13.16 -7.26
CA VAL A 70 1.41 -11.77 -6.83
C VAL A 70 2.53 -11.06 -7.55
N MET A 71 2.19 -9.94 -8.19
CA MET A 71 3.15 -8.95 -8.67
C MET A 71 3.03 -7.70 -7.81
N TYR A 72 4.09 -7.37 -7.08
CA TYR A 72 4.20 -6.16 -6.27
C TYR A 72 5.26 -5.25 -6.88
N GLY A 73 5.01 -3.95 -6.90
CA GLY A 73 5.96 -3.01 -7.47
C GLY A 73 5.77 -1.58 -7.04
N VAL A 74 6.67 -0.73 -7.54
CA VAL A 74 6.72 0.70 -7.31
C VAL A 74 6.67 1.39 -8.67
N VAL A 75 5.82 2.40 -8.78
CA VAL A 75 5.72 3.26 -9.96
C VAL A 75 5.97 4.71 -9.61
N HIS A 76 6.55 5.44 -10.56
CA HIS A 76 6.60 6.89 -10.55
C HIS A 76 5.50 7.43 -11.46
N LEU A 77 4.62 8.27 -10.89
CA LEU A 77 3.54 8.95 -11.59
C LEU A 77 3.98 10.39 -11.90
N TYR A 78 4.30 10.68 -13.16
CA TYR A 78 4.89 11.97 -13.57
C TYR A 78 3.86 13.03 -13.93
N ASN A 79 4.12 14.26 -13.50
CA ASN A 79 3.44 15.48 -13.95
C ASN A 79 4.54 16.53 -14.24
N GLY A 80 4.84 16.70 -15.53
CA GLY A 80 6.08 17.31 -16.01
C GLY A 80 7.31 16.58 -15.49
N ASP A 81 8.25 17.34 -14.92
CA ASP A 81 9.52 16.81 -14.39
C ASP A 81 9.41 16.27 -12.95
N ARG A 82 8.24 16.38 -12.33
CA ARG A 82 8.01 15.89 -10.96
C ARG A 82 7.29 14.56 -10.99
N TYR A 83 7.59 13.69 -10.04
CA TYR A 83 6.84 12.46 -9.85
C TYR A 83 6.34 12.30 -8.41
N THR A 84 5.27 11.52 -8.27
CA THR A 84 4.87 10.92 -7.00
C THR A 84 5.12 9.42 -7.08
N GLU A 85 5.66 8.84 -6.02
CA GLU A 85 5.85 7.40 -5.90
C GLU A 85 4.58 6.73 -5.38
N GLU A 86 4.17 5.63 -5.99
CA GLU A 86 3.07 4.78 -5.53
C GLU A 86 3.49 3.31 -5.61
N GLN A 87 3.01 2.50 -4.67
CA GLN A 87 3.13 1.06 -4.80
C GLN A 87 1.89 0.48 -5.47
N PHE A 88 2.07 -0.62 -6.19
CA PHE A 88 0.97 -1.38 -6.77
C PHE A 88 1.09 -2.85 -6.42
N ILE A 89 -0.06 -3.52 -6.45
CA ILE A 89 -0.15 -4.97 -6.37
C ILE A 89 -1.10 -5.47 -7.46
N LYS A 90 -0.73 -6.56 -8.11
CA LYS A 90 -1.60 -7.37 -8.97
C LYS A 90 -1.63 -8.78 -8.42
N MET A 91 -2.83 -9.34 -8.27
CA MET A 91 -3.06 -10.71 -7.84
C MET A 91 -3.74 -11.45 -8.98
N THR A 92 -3.24 -12.65 -9.30
CA THR A 92 -3.79 -13.49 -10.37
C THR A 92 -3.97 -14.91 -9.87
N GLY A 93 -5.09 -15.52 -10.21
CA GLY A 93 -5.40 -16.93 -9.93
C GLY A 93 -6.35 -17.50 -10.98
N GLU A 94 -6.87 -18.71 -10.75
CA GLU A 94 -7.77 -19.37 -11.71
C GLU A 94 -9.09 -18.62 -11.92
N GLY A 95 -9.54 -17.87 -10.90
CA GLY A 95 -10.77 -17.08 -10.93
C GLY A 95 -10.63 -15.69 -11.58
N GLY A 96 -9.41 -15.29 -11.97
CA GLY A 96 -9.16 -14.02 -12.65
C GLY A 96 -8.01 -13.22 -12.03
N SER A 97 -8.06 -11.90 -12.17
CA SER A 97 -7.03 -11.00 -11.66
C SER A 97 -7.60 -9.70 -11.12
N GLU A 98 -6.92 -9.14 -10.12
CA GLU A 98 -7.23 -7.84 -9.52
C GLU A 98 -5.94 -7.01 -9.42
N ARG A 99 -6.04 -5.69 -9.61
CA ARG A 99 -4.91 -4.76 -9.48
C ARG A 99 -5.30 -3.53 -8.68
N PHE A 100 -4.51 -3.21 -7.67
CA PHE A 100 -4.76 -2.09 -6.76
C PHE A 100 -3.50 -1.21 -6.63
N LEU A 101 -3.72 0.04 -6.24
CA LEU A 101 -2.66 0.94 -5.76
C LEU A 101 -2.67 1.01 -4.23
N SER A 102 -1.51 1.34 -3.67
CA SER A 102 -1.35 1.57 -2.23
C SER A 102 -2.27 2.68 -1.73
N ASN A 103 -2.84 2.45 -0.56
CA ASN A 103 -3.67 3.42 0.15
C ASN A 103 -3.01 3.91 1.43
N SER A 104 -2.40 3.01 2.20
CA SER A 104 -1.74 3.34 3.45
C SER A 104 -0.53 2.44 3.67
N ILE A 105 0.43 2.93 4.45
CA ILE A 105 1.65 2.20 4.81
C ILE A 105 1.83 2.33 6.32
N ARG A 106 2.14 1.22 6.98
CA ARG A 106 2.55 1.17 8.38
C ARG A 106 3.93 0.56 8.48
N ASN A 107 4.78 1.15 9.31
CA ASN A 107 6.12 0.62 9.60
C ASN A 107 6.19 0.29 11.09
N ASP A 108 6.45 -0.98 11.39
CA ASP A 108 6.52 -1.53 12.73
C ASP A 108 7.97 -1.93 13.04
N TYR A 109 8.45 -1.64 14.26
CA TYR A 109 9.80 -1.98 14.72
C TYR A 109 9.79 -2.19 16.24
N TYR A 110 10.37 -3.30 16.73
CA TYR A 110 10.47 -3.60 18.16
C TYR A 110 11.63 -4.52 18.55
N ASP A 111 12.17 -4.20 19.72
CA ASP A 111 13.01 -4.91 20.69
C ASP A 111 13.17 -3.95 21.91
N GLU A 112 14.10 -4.07 22.86
CA GLU A 112 14.70 -5.25 23.48
C GLU A 112 13.64 -5.91 24.37
N ALA A 113 13.35 -7.18 24.11
CA ALA A 113 12.37 -8.03 24.79
C ALA A 113 10.87 -7.78 24.51
N GLY A 114 10.50 -6.84 23.63
CA GLY A 114 9.14 -6.70 23.06
C GLY A 114 9.08 -6.99 21.54
N THR A 115 9.91 -7.91 21.07
CA THR A 115 10.61 -7.82 19.77
C THR A 115 9.82 -8.24 18.52
N LEU A 116 9.64 -7.32 17.56
CA LEU A 116 9.19 -7.46 16.15
C LEU A 116 10.11 -6.55 15.33
N LYS A 117 11.22 -7.09 14.80
CA LYS A 117 12.40 -6.26 14.54
C LYS A 117 12.36 -5.30 13.36
N LYS A 118 11.60 -5.52 12.30
CA LYS A 118 11.22 -4.46 11.34
C LYS A 118 10.23 -5.06 10.36
N GLN A 119 9.12 -4.38 10.14
CA GLN A 119 8.08 -4.81 9.22
C GLN A 119 7.47 -3.60 8.55
N THR A 120 7.19 -3.73 7.25
CA THR A 120 6.42 -2.73 6.49
C THR A 120 5.13 -3.38 6.03
N SER A 121 4.00 -2.80 6.38
CA SER A 121 2.66 -3.25 5.97
C SER A 121 2.08 -2.22 5.02
N ILE A 122 1.79 -2.64 3.78
CA ILE A 122 1.23 -1.78 2.74
C ILE A 122 -0.19 -2.25 2.47
N GLN A 123 -1.16 -1.37 2.71
CA GLN A 123 -2.55 -1.62 2.40
C GLN A 123 -2.83 -1.22 0.95
N PHE A 124 -3.54 -2.10 0.24
CA PHE A 124 -4.05 -1.90 -1.10
C PHE A 124 -5.57 -2.11 -1.11
N TRP A 125 -6.29 -1.35 -1.92
CA TRP A 125 -7.74 -1.51 -2.05
C TRP A 125 -8.25 -1.30 -3.48
N SER A 126 -9.38 -1.92 -3.82
CA SER A 126 -10.01 -1.79 -5.13
C SER A 126 -10.47 -0.36 -5.44
N GLY A 127 -10.56 0.48 -4.41
CA GLY A 127 -10.99 1.86 -4.56
C GLY A 127 -9.94 2.80 -5.13
N LYS A 128 -8.70 2.34 -5.37
CA LYS A 128 -7.65 3.11 -6.02
C LYS A 128 -6.91 2.23 -7.03
N LYS A 129 -6.99 2.59 -8.32
CA LYS A 129 -6.39 1.82 -9.41
C LYS A 129 -5.79 2.74 -10.47
N LEU A 130 -4.92 2.17 -11.29
CA LEU A 130 -4.46 2.81 -12.53
C LEU A 130 -5.36 2.40 -13.70
N ASP A 131 -5.67 3.34 -14.58
CA ASP A 131 -6.27 3.14 -15.90
C ASP A 131 -5.48 3.96 -16.92
N GLY A 132 -4.68 3.29 -17.76
CA GLY A 132 -3.66 3.97 -18.56
C GLY A 132 -2.69 4.78 -17.68
N THR A 133 -2.63 6.09 -17.91
CA THR A 133 -1.85 7.05 -17.10
C THR A 133 -2.67 7.78 -16.05
N THR A 134 -3.91 7.37 -15.80
CA THR A 134 -4.82 8.01 -14.85
C THR A 134 -4.92 7.19 -13.57
N VAL A 135 -4.79 7.83 -12.42
CA VAL A 135 -5.20 7.25 -11.13
C VAL A 135 -6.70 7.49 -10.95
N VAL A 136 -7.46 6.40 -10.85
CA VAL A 136 -8.89 6.43 -10.60
C VAL A 136 -9.13 6.03 -9.14
N LYS A 137 -9.80 6.90 -8.40
CA LYS A 137 -10.39 6.60 -7.10
C LYS A 137 -11.88 6.36 -7.26
N ASP A 138 -12.30 5.13 -7.03
CA ASP A 138 -13.68 4.69 -7.21
C ASP A 138 -14.14 3.97 -5.94
N PHE A 139 -14.96 4.64 -5.13
CA PHE A 139 -15.43 4.11 -3.87
C PHE A 139 -16.72 3.28 -4.01
N THR A 140 -17.03 2.80 -5.22
CA THR A 140 -18.17 1.93 -5.46
C THR A 140 -18.03 0.63 -4.66
N GLU A 141 -19.08 0.32 -3.92
CA GLU A 141 -19.12 -0.83 -3.02
C GLU A 141 -19.39 -2.15 -3.73
N PRO A 142 -18.97 -3.28 -3.14
CA PRO A 142 -18.10 -3.39 -1.96
C PRO A 142 -16.63 -3.20 -2.33
N LEU A 143 -15.85 -2.59 -1.43
CA LEU A 143 -14.42 -2.44 -1.63
C LEU A 143 -13.66 -3.69 -1.17
N LYS A 144 -12.73 -4.14 -2.01
CA LYS A 144 -11.78 -5.21 -1.71
C LYS A 144 -10.51 -4.60 -1.14
N SER A 145 -9.88 -5.26 -0.18
CA SER A 145 -8.63 -4.81 0.40
C SER A 145 -7.72 -5.99 0.67
N VAL A 146 -6.41 -5.75 0.56
CA VAL A 146 -5.34 -6.63 1.02
C VAL A 146 -4.24 -5.79 1.67
N THR A 147 -3.52 -6.39 2.60
CA THR A 147 -2.29 -5.84 3.18
C THR A 147 -1.14 -6.76 2.82
N LEU A 148 -0.15 -6.23 2.11
CA LEU A 148 1.13 -6.90 1.91
C LEU A 148 2.05 -6.54 3.07
N VAL A 149 2.44 -7.54 3.84
CA VAL A 149 3.38 -7.44 4.94
C VAL A 149 4.76 -7.87 4.46
N GLN A 150 5.74 -6.99 4.58
CA GLN A 150 7.14 -7.21 4.27
C GLN A 150 7.91 -7.34 5.57
N SER A 151 8.47 -8.52 5.81
CA SER A 151 9.41 -8.75 6.91
C SER A 151 10.81 -8.37 6.46
N LEU A 152 11.56 -7.71 7.34
CA LEU A 152 12.91 -7.23 7.04
C LEU A 152 13.90 -7.87 8.01
N SER A 153 15.06 -8.29 7.48
CA SER A 153 16.20 -8.72 8.27
C SER A 153 16.77 -7.56 9.09
N PRO A 154 17.61 -7.81 10.11
CA PRO A 154 18.31 -6.75 10.84
C PRO A 154 19.14 -5.81 9.95
N GLN A 155 19.60 -6.30 8.80
CA GLN A 155 20.34 -5.54 7.78
C GLN A 155 19.42 -4.72 6.86
N GLY A 156 18.10 -4.81 7.05
CA GLY A 156 17.11 -4.09 6.24
C GLY A 156 16.78 -4.75 4.90
N GLN A 157 17.18 -6.00 4.68
CA GLN A 157 16.83 -6.76 3.47
C GLN A 157 15.48 -7.44 3.66
N ILE A 158 14.70 -7.61 2.58
CA ILE A 158 13.43 -8.34 2.66
C ILE A 158 13.71 -9.81 2.97
N SER A 159 13.13 -10.30 4.07
CA SER A 159 13.21 -11.69 4.51
C SER A 159 11.91 -12.46 4.28
N GLY A 160 10.83 -11.77 3.92
CA GLY A 160 9.65 -12.42 3.39
C GLY A 160 8.42 -11.55 3.20
N TYR A 161 7.41 -12.14 2.58
CA TYR A 161 6.12 -11.52 2.30
C TYR A 161 4.97 -12.34 2.87
N GLN A 162 3.98 -11.65 3.42
CA GLN A 162 2.67 -12.22 3.75
C GLN A 162 1.58 -11.33 3.16
N LEU A 163 0.58 -11.92 2.53
CA LEU A 163 -0.58 -11.19 2.04
C LEU A 163 -1.78 -11.52 2.92
N GLN A 164 -2.39 -10.50 3.49
CA GLN A 164 -3.51 -10.63 4.41
C GLN A 164 -4.71 -9.91 3.82
N ALA A 165 -5.85 -10.59 3.70
CA ALA A 165 -7.05 -10.03 3.09
C ALA A 165 -8.11 -9.73 4.14
N GLN A 166 -8.67 -8.52 4.07
CA GLN A 166 -9.76 -8.07 4.94
C GLN A 166 -11.13 -8.52 4.41
N PRO A 167 -12.18 -8.49 5.24
CA PRO A 167 -13.57 -8.52 4.79
C PRO A 167 -13.84 -7.47 3.71
N LEU A 168 -14.93 -7.67 2.95
CA LEU A 168 -15.44 -6.63 2.07
C LEU A 168 -15.77 -5.37 2.87
N ILE A 169 -15.27 -4.22 2.42
CA ILE A 169 -15.39 -2.94 3.10
C ILE A 169 -16.62 -2.21 2.56
N TYR A 170 -17.46 -1.76 3.49
CA TYR A 170 -18.66 -0.95 3.29
C TYR A 170 -18.50 0.36 4.09
N PRO A 171 -19.04 1.50 3.63
CA PRO A 171 -18.95 2.76 4.34
C PRO A 171 -19.52 2.69 5.76
N GLY A 172 -18.86 3.39 6.68
CA GLY A 172 -19.27 3.45 8.08
C GLY A 172 -18.88 2.22 8.91
N MET A 173 -18.28 1.18 8.31
CA MET A 173 -17.70 0.10 9.09
C MET A 173 -16.41 0.57 9.78
N PRO A 174 -16.29 0.42 11.12
CA PRO A 174 -15.02 0.59 11.79
C PRO A 174 -14.12 -0.56 11.38
N LEU A 175 -13.12 -0.27 10.56
CA LEU A 175 -12.15 -1.25 10.12
C LEU A 175 -10.75 -0.71 10.42
N ASP A 176 -9.98 -1.48 11.18
CA ASP A 176 -8.54 -1.32 11.20
C ASP A 176 -7.99 -1.99 9.93
N PRO A 177 -7.41 -1.23 8.98
CA PRO A 177 -6.86 -1.79 7.75
C PRO A 177 -5.70 -2.78 7.99
N PHE A 178 -5.23 -2.88 9.24
CA PHE A 178 -4.15 -3.77 9.63
C PHE A 178 -4.57 -4.81 10.69
N ALA A 179 -5.87 -5.10 10.80
CA ALA A 179 -6.42 -6.16 11.64
C ALA A 179 -7.55 -6.93 10.92
N ASP A 180 -8.16 -7.88 11.65
CA ASP A 180 -9.39 -8.59 11.25
C ASP A 180 -9.31 -9.33 9.90
N TYR A 181 -8.19 -9.98 9.63
CA TYR A 181 -7.97 -10.71 8.39
C TYR A 181 -8.79 -12.01 8.33
N VAL A 182 -9.41 -12.24 7.17
CA VAL A 182 -10.24 -13.42 6.89
C VAL A 182 -9.55 -14.41 5.95
N SER A 183 -8.45 -14.01 5.32
CA SER A 183 -7.60 -14.91 4.54
C SER A 183 -6.15 -14.43 4.59
N SER A 184 -5.21 -15.36 4.55
CA SER A 184 -3.77 -15.10 4.67
C SER A 184 -3.00 -16.06 3.78
N TYR A 185 -2.03 -15.51 3.05
CA TYR A 185 -1.16 -16.21 2.13
C TYR A 185 0.29 -15.92 2.47
N ALA A 186 1.12 -16.96 2.43
CA ALA A 186 2.56 -16.87 2.65
C ALA A 186 3.28 -17.06 1.32
N TYR A 187 4.31 -16.25 1.07
CA TYR A 187 5.12 -16.38 -0.14
C TYR A 187 5.97 -17.65 -0.13
N ASN A 188 6.22 -18.17 -1.33
CA ASN A 188 7.26 -19.17 -1.56
C ASN A 188 8.57 -18.45 -1.93
N PRO A 189 9.64 -18.52 -1.12
CA PRO A 189 10.90 -17.83 -1.42
C PRO A 189 11.52 -18.27 -2.74
N ASP A 190 11.38 -19.54 -3.11
CA ASP A 190 11.95 -20.10 -4.35
C ASP A 190 11.21 -19.61 -5.61
N SER A 191 10.08 -18.91 -5.44
CA SER A 191 9.29 -18.37 -6.54
C SER A 191 9.55 -16.89 -6.83
N LEU A 192 10.42 -16.25 -6.04
CA LEU A 192 10.69 -14.82 -6.20
C LEU A 192 11.44 -14.57 -7.50
N GLN A 193 10.79 -13.83 -8.39
CA GLN A 193 11.38 -13.35 -9.63
C GLN A 193 11.34 -11.84 -9.61
N HIS A 194 12.51 -11.22 -9.71
CA HIS A 194 12.58 -9.78 -9.94
C HIS A 194 12.19 -9.49 -11.39
N THR A 195 11.16 -8.69 -11.57
CA THR A 195 10.62 -8.28 -12.87
C THR A 195 10.57 -6.76 -12.87
N GLY A 196 11.67 -6.11 -13.23
CA GLY A 196 11.76 -4.65 -13.29
C GLY A 196 12.12 -4.19 -14.69
N GLU A 197 11.71 -2.98 -15.06
CA GLU A 197 12.28 -2.29 -16.21
C GLU A 197 13.28 -1.25 -15.72
N ILE A 198 14.55 -1.37 -16.10
CA ILE A 198 15.50 -0.25 -16.01
C ILE A 198 15.47 0.43 -17.37
N ASN A 199 14.92 1.66 -17.45
CA ASN A 199 14.86 2.46 -18.68
C ASN A 199 14.08 1.81 -19.85
N GLY A 200 12.94 1.17 -19.59
CA GLY A 200 12.05 0.65 -20.65
C GLY A 200 12.54 -0.64 -21.32
N LYS A 201 13.38 -1.43 -20.64
CA LYS A 201 13.72 -2.81 -21.02
C LYS A 201 13.41 -3.76 -19.88
N GLU A 202 12.63 -4.78 -20.20
CA GLU A 202 12.37 -5.95 -19.34
C GLU A 202 13.72 -6.54 -18.88
N VAL A 203 13.95 -6.56 -17.56
CA VAL A 203 15.12 -7.20 -16.97
C VAL A 203 14.77 -8.67 -16.79
N GLU A 204 15.43 -9.55 -17.54
CA GLU A 204 15.37 -10.99 -17.27
C GLU A 204 15.83 -11.28 -15.83
N PRO A 205 15.15 -12.19 -15.10
CA PRO A 205 15.56 -12.56 -13.75
C PRO A 205 16.97 -13.14 -13.80
N GLN A 206 17.94 -12.45 -13.18
CA GLN A 206 19.26 -13.03 -12.98
C GLN A 206 19.17 -14.08 -11.86
N PRO A 207 19.65 -15.32 -12.10
CA PRO A 207 19.85 -16.27 -11.02
C PRO A 207 20.83 -15.68 -10.01
N ASP A 208 20.58 -15.86 -8.72
CA ASP A 208 21.50 -15.48 -7.66
C ASP A 208 22.88 -16.12 -7.90
N GLU A 209 23.86 -15.33 -8.36
CA GLU A 209 25.24 -15.77 -8.33
C GLU A 209 25.69 -15.84 -6.87
N PRO A 210 26.31 -16.95 -6.44
CA PRO A 210 26.83 -17.06 -5.08
C PRO A 210 27.91 -15.98 -4.88
N ILE A 211 27.64 -15.03 -3.97
CA ILE A 211 28.60 -14.03 -3.54
C ILE A 211 29.79 -14.80 -2.93
N THR A 212 30.89 -14.87 -3.67
CA THR A 212 32.13 -15.45 -3.16
C THR A 212 32.78 -14.37 -2.31
N GLU A 213 32.70 -14.52 -0.99
CA GLU A 213 33.42 -13.66 -0.05
C GLU A 213 34.91 -13.64 -0.39
N ASN A 214 35.42 -12.47 -0.76
CA ASN A 214 36.81 -12.11 -0.53
C ASN A 214 36.81 -10.67 -0.01
N PRO A 215 37.06 -10.44 1.29
CA PRO A 215 37.20 -9.09 1.80
C PRO A 215 38.49 -8.50 1.23
N LYS A 216 38.39 -7.44 0.45
CA LYS A 216 39.54 -6.56 0.24
C LYS A 216 39.80 -5.82 1.56
N PRO A 217 41.04 -5.76 2.06
CA PRO A 217 41.35 -4.96 3.24
C PRO A 217 41.11 -3.49 2.93
N ASP A 218 40.29 -2.81 3.73
CA ASP A 218 40.13 -1.36 3.67
C ASP A 218 41.46 -0.68 4.01
N GLU A 219 41.93 0.19 3.12
CA GLU A 219 43.00 1.14 3.44
C GLU A 219 42.50 2.15 4.49
N PRO A 220 43.34 2.58 5.44
CA PRO A 220 42.91 3.49 6.49
C PRO A 220 42.61 4.88 5.92
N ILE A 221 41.37 5.33 6.09
CA ILE A 221 40.98 6.72 5.86
C ILE A 221 41.65 7.58 6.94
N ILE A 222 42.58 8.43 6.51
CA ILE A 222 43.16 9.48 7.35
C ILE A 222 42.09 10.58 7.49
N ASP A 223 41.60 10.78 8.72
CA ASP A 223 40.76 11.93 9.09
C ASP A 223 41.49 13.25 8.80
N GLN A 224 41.00 14.01 7.82
CA GLN A 224 41.29 15.44 7.74
C GLN A 224 40.25 16.18 8.61
N PRO A 225 40.66 17.00 9.58
CA PRO A 225 39.72 17.79 10.35
C PRO A 225 39.08 18.86 9.46
N ALA A 226 37.76 18.98 9.58
CA ALA A 226 36.99 20.03 8.92
C ALA A 226 37.47 21.43 9.38
N PRO A 227 37.52 22.44 8.50
CA PRO A 227 37.84 23.80 8.90
C PRO A 227 36.75 24.36 9.83
N GLU A 228 37.15 24.77 11.03
CA GLU A 228 36.31 25.45 12.01
C GLU A 228 35.69 26.71 11.39
N GLN A 229 34.35 26.78 11.39
CA GLN A 229 33.66 28.03 11.09
C GLN A 229 33.85 29.01 12.27
N PRO A 230 34.17 30.29 12.01
CA PRO A 230 34.29 31.27 13.09
C PRO A 230 32.93 31.50 13.75
N LEU A 231 32.92 31.41 15.08
CA LEU A 231 31.79 31.77 15.94
C LEU A 231 31.40 33.24 15.71
N PRO A 232 30.10 33.59 15.68
CA PRO A 232 29.67 34.98 15.61
C PRO A 232 30.07 35.76 16.87
N GLU A 233 30.53 36.99 16.67
CA GLU A 233 30.96 37.89 17.75
C GLU A 233 29.81 38.20 18.75
N PRO A 234 30.12 38.33 20.05
CA PRO A 234 29.13 38.69 21.06
C PRO A 234 28.68 40.15 20.90
N VAL A 235 27.37 40.35 20.79
CA VAL A 235 26.73 41.67 20.75
C VAL A 235 27.00 42.41 22.06
N LYS A 236 27.65 43.57 21.98
CA LYS A 236 27.84 44.51 23.10
C LYS A 236 26.47 44.99 23.62
N PRO A 237 26.24 45.05 24.94
CA PRO A 237 25.02 45.66 25.48
C PRO A 237 24.99 47.15 25.16
N ALA A 238 23.85 47.63 24.67
CA ALA A 238 23.60 49.05 24.47
C ALA A 238 23.60 49.76 25.83
N ALA A 239 24.40 50.82 25.92
CA ALA A 239 24.40 51.72 27.07
C ALA A 239 23.03 52.40 27.19
N GLU A 240 22.48 52.33 28.39
CA GLU A 240 21.30 53.06 28.85
C GLU A 240 21.60 54.57 28.81
N VAL A 241 21.02 55.27 27.83
CA VAL A 241 21.03 56.74 27.78
C VAL A 241 19.80 57.22 28.51
N THR A 242 19.99 57.64 29.77
CA THR A 242 19.02 58.43 30.51
C THR A 242 19.25 59.91 30.21
N GLN A 243 18.21 60.61 29.73
CA GLN A 243 18.05 62.06 29.80
C GLN A 243 16.55 62.41 29.76
N PRO A 244 16.13 63.59 30.24
CA PRO A 244 16.57 64.35 31.42
C PRO A 244 15.55 64.26 32.58
#